data_AF-A0A7C4H8U6-F1
#
_entry.id   AF-A0A7C4H8U6-F1
#
_cell.length_a   1.000
_cell.length_b   1.000
_cell.length_c   1.000
_cell.angle_alpha   90.00
_cell.angle_beta   90.00
_cell.angle_gamma   90.00
#
_symmetry.space_group_name_H-M   'P 1'
#
loop_
_entity.id
_entity.type
_entity.pdbx_description
1 polymer ?
#
loop_
_entity_poly.entity_id
_entity_poly.type
_entity_poly.pdbx_seq_one_letter_code
_entity_poly.pdbx_strand_id
1 'polypeptide(L)'
;MPQAPSYHKERLEAAVEIWGEILNGSVTTREQLAELLRQVYTSLDIEPIRGKTKIDIYDKELATVFLVGKYGLGLEEELEKYQHLFSVEIAASRVLENILNGDDPRKALAEHFYRVDENAVFRVLRLAMTANVLNYMSEEQFLKVLQKFEASFPEYSSNFLGFKRFYIAYKLAESIARGDVRNRIEKEALKHALCLRLGTEKAAPPDWLVREVAVKVLRVPEHRANDSLSMSREEQKHRGGFRERRTRRAAEQSG
;
A
#
# COMPACT_ATOMS: atom_id res chain seq x y z
N MET A 1 8.76 15.92 13.75
CA MET A 1 8.33 14.86 12.82
C MET A 1 7.11 15.35 12.05
N PRO A 2 6.99 15.08 10.73
CA PRO A 2 5.73 15.33 10.03
C PRO A 2 4.62 14.55 10.74
N GLN A 3 3.54 15.23 11.12
CA GLN A 3 2.37 14.53 11.67
C GLN A 3 1.77 13.68 10.57
N ALA A 4 1.62 12.39 10.83
CA ALA A 4 0.97 11.51 9.88
C ALA A 4 -0.51 11.93 9.71
N PRO A 5 -1.08 11.75 8.51
CA PRO A 5 -2.43 12.25 8.25
C PRO A 5 -3.48 11.58 9.14
N SER A 6 -4.56 12.30 9.46
CA SER A 6 -5.61 11.81 10.37
C SER A 6 -6.26 10.49 9.91
N TYR A 7 -6.31 10.23 8.60
CA TYR A 7 -6.82 9.00 8.00
C TYR A 7 -5.86 7.79 8.09
N HIS A 8 -4.69 7.96 8.71
CA HIS A 8 -3.77 6.86 9.06
C HIS A 8 -3.65 6.64 10.57
N LYS A 9 -4.31 7.46 11.40
CA LYS A 9 -4.17 7.42 12.86
C LYS A 9 -4.32 6.00 13.44
N GLU A 10 -5.43 5.33 13.16
CA GLU A 10 -5.70 3.99 13.72
C GLU A 10 -4.70 2.94 13.20
N ARG A 11 -4.22 3.09 11.96
CA ARG A 11 -3.19 2.22 11.40
C ARG A 11 -1.86 2.37 12.13
N LEU A 12 -1.52 3.60 12.51
CA LEU A 12 -0.31 3.91 13.26
C LEU A 12 -0.43 3.42 14.70
N GLU A 13 -1.58 3.66 15.35
CA GLU A 13 -1.88 3.14 16.68
C GLU A 13 -1.77 1.61 16.71
N ALA A 14 -2.37 0.92 15.73
CA ALA A 14 -2.23 -0.52 15.56
C ALA A 14 -0.76 -0.97 15.41
N ALA A 15 0.03 -0.24 14.60
CA ALA A 15 1.45 -0.56 14.45
C ALA A 15 2.25 -0.34 15.74
N VAL A 16 1.92 0.69 16.53
CA VAL A 16 2.53 0.93 17.85
C VAL A 16 2.16 -0.16 18.85
N GLU A 17 0.89 -0.59 18.87
CA GLU A 17 0.43 -1.73 19.70
C GLU A 17 1.21 -3.01 19.36
N ILE A 18 1.34 -3.32 18.08
CA ILE A 18 2.11 -4.49 17.60
C ILE A 18 3.58 -4.39 18.02
N TRP A 19 4.18 -3.20 17.95
CA TRP A 19 5.54 -3.01 18.47
C TRP A 19 5.63 -3.25 19.97
N GLY A 20 4.62 -2.88 20.76
CA GLY A 20 4.54 -3.23 22.17
C GLY A 20 4.67 -4.74 22.41
N GLU A 21 3.95 -5.55 21.63
CA GLU A 21 4.04 -7.02 21.70
C GLU A 21 5.40 -7.57 21.25
N ILE A 22 6.00 -6.99 20.21
CA ILE A 22 7.36 -7.36 19.75
C ILE A 22 8.39 -7.06 20.85
N LEU A 23 8.34 -5.88 21.46
CA LEU A 23 9.29 -5.45 22.49
C LEU A 23 9.15 -6.26 23.78
N ASN A 24 7.94 -6.73 24.10
CA ASN A 24 7.67 -7.63 25.23
C ASN A 24 8.12 -9.09 24.96
N GLY A 25 8.54 -9.40 23.72
CA GLY A 25 8.94 -10.76 23.33
C GLY A 25 7.77 -11.72 23.09
N SER A 26 6.53 -11.21 22.99
CA SER A 26 5.33 -12.03 22.72
C SER A 26 5.33 -12.64 21.32
N VAL A 27 6.11 -12.06 20.40
CA VAL A 27 6.20 -12.47 18.99
C VAL A 27 7.64 -12.88 18.69
N THR A 28 7.82 -14.13 18.24
CA THR A 28 9.14 -14.71 17.98
C THR A 28 9.35 -15.15 16.53
N THR A 29 8.28 -15.20 15.72
CA THR A 29 8.38 -15.52 14.29
C THR A 29 7.63 -14.52 13.43
N ARG A 30 8.02 -14.42 12.16
CA ARG A 30 7.38 -13.56 11.17
C ARG A 30 5.91 -13.96 10.93
N GLU A 31 5.61 -15.25 10.94
CA GLU A 31 4.26 -15.77 10.76
C GLU A 31 3.37 -15.37 11.93
N GLN A 32 3.88 -15.46 13.16
CA GLN A 32 3.20 -14.95 14.35
C GLN A 32 2.95 -13.45 14.24
N LEU A 33 3.93 -12.69 13.75
CA LEU A 33 3.80 -11.25 13.57
C LEU A 33 2.72 -10.89 12.53
N ALA A 34 2.70 -11.58 11.39
CA ALA A 34 1.68 -11.38 10.35
C ALA A 34 0.28 -11.75 10.85
N GLU A 35 0.17 -12.78 11.68
CA GLU A 35 -1.09 -13.19 12.30
C GLU A 35 -1.56 -12.20 13.38
N LEU A 36 -0.66 -11.70 14.23
CA LEU A 36 -0.95 -10.64 15.18
C LEU A 36 -1.46 -9.39 14.45
N LEU A 37 -0.77 -8.96 13.40
CA LEU A 37 -1.18 -7.84 12.56
C LEU A 37 -2.59 -8.07 12.00
N ARG A 38 -2.89 -9.27 11.51
CA ARG A 38 -4.23 -9.63 11.03
C ARG A 38 -5.28 -9.48 12.14
N GLN A 39 -5.00 -9.97 13.34
CA GLN A 39 -5.93 -9.93 14.47
C GLN A 39 -6.22 -8.49 14.89
N VAL A 40 -5.18 -7.68 15.09
CA VAL A 40 -5.30 -6.25 15.43
C VAL A 40 -6.10 -5.51 14.35
N TYR A 41 -5.75 -5.67 13.08
CA TYR A 41 -6.47 -5.00 11.97
C TYR A 41 -7.92 -5.45 11.87
N THR A 42 -8.22 -6.73 12.10
CA THR A 42 -9.59 -7.23 12.10
C THR A 42 -10.40 -6.61 13.26
N SER A 43 -9.82 -6.52 14.45
CA SER A 43 -10.48 -5.95 15.62
C SER A 43 -10.78 -4.46 15.48
N LEU A 44 -9.92 -3.73 14.77
CA LEU A 44 -10.06 -2.31 14.49
C LEU A 44 -10.80 -2.04 13.17
N ASP A 45 -11.18 -3.07 12.41
CA ASP A 45 -11.76 -3.00 11.06
C ASP A 45 -10.91 -2.16 10.07
N ILE A 46 -9.60 -2.33 10.14
CA ILE A 46 -8.61 -1.72 9.26
C ILE A 46 -8.32 -2.67 8.09
N GLU A 47 -8.44 -2.18 6.86
CA GLU A 47 -8.00 -2.91 5.67
C GLU A 47 -6.51 -2.61 5.39
N PRO A 48 -5.67 -3.61 5.03
CA PRO A 48 -4.30 -3.35 4.58
C PRO A 48 -4.20 -2.42 3.35
N ILE A 49 -3.05 -1.78 3.17
CA ILE A 49 -2.75 -0.98 1.98
C ILE A 49 -2.49 -1.92 0.80
N ARG A 50 -3.56 -2.23 0.06
CA ARG A 50 -3.51 -3.21 -1.02
C ARG A 50 -4.30 -2.82 -2.26
N GLY A 51 -3.83 -3.34 -3.39
CA GLY A 51 -4.58 -3.40 -4.64
C GLY A 51 -5.62 -4.53 -4.65
N LYS A 52 -5.88 -5.09 -5.84
CA LYS A 52 -6.92 -6.10 -6.06
C LYS A 52 -6.62 -7.46 -5.41
N THR A 53 -5.35 -7.83 -5.30
CA THR A 53 -4.92 -9.17 -4.83
C THR A 53 -4.79 -9.21 -3.30
N LYS A 54 -5.23 -10.33 -2.69
CA LYS A 54 -5.18 -10.56 -1.23
C LYS A 54 -4.13 -11.57 -0.76
N ILE A 55 -3.33 -12.10 -1.68
CA ILE A 55 -2.29 -13.10 -1.39
C ILE A 55 -1.22 -12.46 -0.51
N ASP A 56 -0.95 -13.08 0.64
CA ASP A 56 0.05 -12.66 1.64
C ASP A 56 -0.09 -11.19 2.04
N ILE A 57 -1.34 -10.73 2.11
CA ILE A 57 -1.67 -9.32 2.32
C ILE A 57 -1.10 -8.78 3.63
N TYR A 58 -1.22 -9.52 4.73
CA TYR A 58 -0.73 -9.08 6.04
C TYR A 58 0.79 -9.17 6.13
N ASP A 59 1.39 -10.19 5.55
CA ASP A 59 2.84 -10.26 5.41
C ASP A 59 3.40 -9.08 4.59
N LYS A 60 2.68 -8.63 3.56
CA LYS A 60 3.03 -7.42 2.80
C LYS A 60 2.77 -6.12 3.56
N GLU A 61 1.80 -6.12 4.46
CA GLU A 61 1.45 -5.00 5.32
C GLU A 61 2.42 -4.83 6.50
N LEU A 62 3.29 -5.82 6.77
CA LEU A 62 4.41 -5.67 7.71
C LEU A 62 5.34 -4.50 7.33
N ALA A 63 5.35 -4.08 6.06
CA ALA A 63 6.00 -2.84 5.64
C ALA A 63 5.54 -1.62 6.46
N THR A 64 4.24 -1.53 6.79
CA THR A 64 3.69 -0.45 7.63
C THR A 64 4.27 -0.54 9.05
N VAL A 65 4.22 -1.73 9.66
CA VAL A 65 4.73 -1.94 11.03
C VAL A 65 6.22 -1.62 11.10
N PHE A 66 7.01 -2.12 10.15
CA PHE A 66 8.44 -1.84 10.05
C PHE A 66 8.73 -0.34 9.94
N LEU A 67 8.06 0.38 9.04
CA LEU A 67 8.29 1.81 8.85
C LEU A 67 7.90 2.65 10.08
N VAL A 68 6.82 2.26 10.78
CA VAL A 68 6.43 2.90 12.04
C VAL A 68 7.47 2.65 13.13
N GLY A 69 8.05 1.45 13.21
CA GLY A 69 9.16 1.18 14.12
C GLY A 69 10.38 2.02 13.80
N LYS A 70 10.81 1.99 12.53
CA LYS A 70 11.99 2.72 12.04
C LYS A 70 11.88 4.22 12.29
N TYR A 71 10.84 4.85 11.75
CA TYR A 71 10.74 6.32 11.71
C TYR A 71 9.83 6.91 12.78
N GLY A 72 8.76 6.21 13.16
CA GLY A 72 7.79 6.70 14.14
C GLY A 72 8.24 6.50 15.58
N LEU A 73 8.84 5.35 15.88
CA LEU A 73 9.36 5.01 17.21
C LEU A 73 10.88 5.24 17.34
N GLY A 74 11.57 5.54 16.24
CA GLY A 74 13.01 5.81 16.23
C GLY A 74 13.88 4.58 16.48
N LEU A 75 13.39 3.37 16.17
CA LEU A 75 14.07 2.11 16.47
C LEU A 75 15.13 1.71 15.44
N GLU A 76 15.59 2.64 14.61
CA GLU A 76 16.45 2.35 13.44
C GLU A 76 17.72 1.55 13.82
N GLU A 77 18.34 1.89 14.95
CA GLU A 77 19.55 1.21 15.44
C GLU A 77 19.25 -0.19 16.03
N GLU A 78 18.05 -0.41 16.56
CA GLU A 78 17.65 -1.71 17.13
C GLU A 78 17.02 -2.67 16.12
N LEU A 79 16.64 -2.22 14.92
CA LEU A 79 15.93 -3.04 13.93
C LEU A 79 16.65 -4.35 13.56
N GLU A 80 18.00 -4.34 13.56
CA GLU A 80 18.78 -5.55 13.29
C GLU A 80 18.51 -6.67 14.31
N LYS A 81 18.17 -6.34 15.57
CA LYS A 81 17.78 -7.34 16.59
C LYS A 81 16.50 -8.08 16.20
N TYR A 82 15.65 -7.44 15.39
CA TYR A 82 14.38 -7.96 14.91
C TYR A 82 14.44 -8.44 13.46
N GLN A 83 15.64 -8.70 12.93
CA GLN A 83 15.82 -9.18 11.55
C GLN A 83 15.03 -10.46 11.25
N HIS A 84 14.88 -11.35 12.23
CA HIS A 84 14.09 -12.58 12.08
C HIS A 84 12.59 -12.30 11.83
N LEU A 85 12.07 -11.15 12.26
CA LEU A 85 10.70 -10.71 11.99
C LEU A 85 10.59 -9.90 10.69
N PHE A 86 11.57 -9.03 10.41
CA PHE A 86 11.52 -8.02 9.35
C PHE A 86 12.58 -8.20 8.24
N SER A 87 13.06 -9.42 8.01
CA SER A 87 14.15 -9.68 7.05
C SER A 87 13.88 -9.10 5.66
N VAL A 88 12.64 -9.21 5.17
CA VAL A 88 12.21 -8.68 3.87
C VAL A 88 12.20 -7.15 3.87
N GLU A 89 11.69 -6.53 4.92
CA GLU A 89 11.59 -5.06 5.01
C GLU A 89 12.96 -4.40 5.21
N ILE A 90 13.85 -5.04 5.97
CA ILE A 90 15.25 -4.60 6.13
C ILE A 90 15.98 -4.67 4.78
N ALA A 91 15.90 -5.81 4.09
CA ALA A 91 16.49 -5.95 2.76
C ALA A 91 15.92 -4.91 1.78
N ALA A 92 14.60 -4.70 1.80
CA ALA A 92 13.95 -3.70 0.96
C ALA A 92 14.38 -2.27 1.31
N SER A 93 14.58 -1.94 2.60
CA SER A 93 15.08 -0.63 3.04
C SER A 93 16.50 -0.37 2.52
N ARG A 94 17.38 -1.35 2.63
CA ARG A 94 18.77 -1.24 2.14
C ARG A 94 18.81 -1.05 0.61
N VAL A 95 18.00 -1.80 -0.13
CA VAL A 95 17.85 -1.61 -1.58
C VAL A 95 17.34 -0.21 -1.92
N LEU A 96 16.36 0.29 -1.16
CA LEU A 96 15.78 1.61 -1.36
C LEU A 96 16.83 2.72 -1.13
N GLU A 97 17.63 2.60 -0.08
CA GLU A 97 18.75 3.50 0.22
C GLU A 97 19.79 3.51 -0.91
N ASN A 98 20.24 2.32 -1.38
CA ASN A 98 21.17 2.19 -2.50
C ASN A 98 20.64 2.88 -3.77
N ILE A 99 19.37 2.66 -4.12
CA ILE A 99 18.75 3.25 -5.30
C ILE A 99 18.65 4.77 -5.20
N LEU A 100 18.32 5.30 -4.02
CA LEU A 100 18.26 6.74 -3.76
C LEU A 100 19.64 7.38 -3.89
N ASN A 101 20.69 6.67 -3.44
CA ASN A 101 22.11 7.08 -3.54
C ASN A 101 22.69 7.01 -4.95
N GLY A 102 22.01 6.33 -5.88
CA GLY A 102 22.41 6.33 -7.29
C GLY A 102 22.52 4.96 -7.92
N ASP A 103 22.49 3.89 -7.12
CA ASP A 103 22.79 2.55 -7.60
C ASP A 103 21.74 1.99 -8.57
N ASP A 104 22.17 0.95 -9.29
CA ASP A 104 21.32 0.17 -10.20
C ASP A 104 20.40 -0.78 -9.40
N PRO A 105 19.08 -0.81 -9.69
CA PRO A 105 18.13 -1.65 -8.97
C PRO A 105 18.42 -3.15 -9.02
N ARG A 106 18.94 -3.70 -10.13
CA ARG A 106 19.25 -5.13 -10.21
C ARG A 106 20.43 -5.50 -9.33
N LYS A 107 21.49 -4.69 -9.34
CA LYS A 107 22.65 -4.87 -8.45
C LYS A 107 22.25 -4.77 -6.99
N ALA A 108 21.52 -3.71 -6.61
CA ALA A 108 21.07 -3.52 -5.24
C ALA A 108 20.19 -4.70 -4.78
N LEU A 109 19.26 -5.19 -5.63
CA LEU A 109 18.48 -6.38 -5.30
C LEU A 109 19.35 -7.63 -5.14
N ALA A 110 20.34 -7.85 -6.00
CA ALA A 110 21.23 -9.02 -5.92
C ALA A 110 22.10 -9.03 -4.66
N GLU A 111 22.39 -7.86 -4.08
CA GLU A 111 23.17 -7.74 -2.84
C GLU A 111 22.36 -8.12 -1.59
N HIS A 112 21.06 -7.78 -1.56
CA HIS A 112 20.25 -7.89 -0.33
C HIS A 112 19.17 -8.97 -0.38
N PHE A 113 18.76 -9.43 -1.56
CA PHE A 113 17.76 -10.49 -1.73
C PHE A 113 18.42 -11.78 -2.24
N TYR A 114 17.91 -12.92 -1.77
CA TYR A 114 18.35 -14.23 -2.25
C TYR A 114 18.09 -14.44 -3.75
N ARG A 115 17.01 -13.85 -4.29
CA ARG A 115 16.67 -13.91 -5.71
C ARG A 115 16.19 -12.54 -6.18
N VAL A 116 16.62 -12.18 -7.39
CA VAL A 116 16.12 -11.02 -8.12
C VAL A 116 14.93 -11.46 -8.97
N ASP A 117 13.73 -11.28 -8.43
CA ASP A 117 12.47 -11.65 -9.08
C ASP A 117 11.38 -10.58 -8.90
N GLU A 118 10.21 -10.83 -9.48
CA GLU A 118 9.05 -9.94 -9.41
C GLU A 118 8.68 -9.62 -7.95
N ASN A 119 8.68 -10.63 -7.07
CA ASN A 119 8.30 -10.42 -5.68
C ASN A 119 9.29 -9.49 -4.98
N ALA A 120 10.59 -9.67 -5.16
CA ALA A 120 11.61 -8.79 -4.61
C ALA A 120 11.42 -7.33 -5.08
N VAL A 121 11.23 -7.12 -6.39
CA VAL A 121 10.95 -5.79 -6.97
C VAL A 121 9.74 -5.12 -6.30
N PHE A 122 8.61 -5.82 -6.24
CA PHE A 122 7.38 -5.23 -5.70
C PHE A 122 7.32 -5.19 -4.17
N ARG A 123 8.24 -5.86 -3.46
CA ARG A 123 8.45 -5.64 -2.01
C ARG A 123 9.11 -4.29 -1.76
N VAL A 124 10.16 -3.96 -2.50
CA VAL A 124 10.83 -2.65 -2.40
C VAL A 124 9.88 -1.52 -2.78
N LEU A 125 9.19 -1.64 -3.91
CA LEU A 125 8.23 -0.63 -4.35
C LEU A 125 7.08 -0.44 -3.37
N ARG A 126 6.59 -1.53 -2.75
CA ARG A 126 5.56 -1.43 -1.70
C ARG A 126 6.09 -0.71 -0.47
N LEU A 127 7.29 -1.03 0.01
CA LEU A 127 7.91 -0.32 1.12
C LEU A 127 8.03 1.18 0.81
N ALA A 128 8.54 1.53 -0.38
CA ALA A 128 8.68 2.91 -0.83
C ALA A 128 7.33 3.64 -0.93
N MET A 129 6.30 2.99 -1.50
CA MET A 129 4.95 3.54 -1.57
C MET A 129 4.37 3.76 -0.17
N THR A 130 4.49 2.78 0.74
CA THR A 130 3.99 2.90 2.11
C THR A 130 4.72 4.02 2.85
N ALA A 131 6.04 4.15 2.68
CA ALA A 131 6.81 5.28 3.23
C ALA A 131 6.31 6.62 2.69
N ASN A 132 5.97 6.69 1.40
CA ASN A 132 5.40 7.91 0.81
C ASN A 132 4.01 8.24 1.38
N VAL A 133 3.14 7.24 1.48
CA VAL A 133 1.79 7.38 2.02
C VAL A 133 1.80 7.82 3.49
N LEU A 134 2.75 7.31 4.28
CA LEU A 134 2.91 7.69 5.69
C LEU A 134 3.73 8.98 5.89
N ASN A 135 4.09 9.68 4.81
CA ASN A 135 4.92 10.89 4.82
C ASN A 135 6.35 10.73 5.37
N TYR A 136 6.91 9.51 5.35
CA TYR A 136 8.33 9.25 5.63
C TYR A 136 9.21 9.42 4.39
N MET A 137 8.62 9.44 3.19
CA MET A 137 9.30 9.63 1.91
C MET A 137 8.57 10.67 1.05
N SER A 138 9.31 11.57 0.40
CA SER A 138 8.68 12.53 -0.52
C SER A 138 8.15 11.84 -1.78
N GLU A 139 7.14 12.43 -2.41
CA GLU A 139 6.61 11.90 -3.67
C GLU A 139 7.68 11.90 -4.77
N GLU A 140 8.55 12.91 -4.81
CA GLU A 140 9.66 12.98 -5.76
C GLU A 140 10.63 11.80 -5.60
N GLN A 141 11.02 11.48 -4.36
CA GLN A 141 11.88 10.33 -4.06
C GLN A 141 11.21 9.02 -4.50
N PHE A 142 9.93 8.84 -4.17
CA PHE A 142 9.18 7.65 -4.58
C PHE A 142 9.12 7.51 -6.11
N LEU A 143 8.81 8.59 -6.83
CA LEU A 143 8.74 8.59 -8.30
C LEU A 143 10.10 8.25 -8.93
N LYS A 144 11.19 8.80 -8.38
CA LYS A 144 12.57 8.48 -8.81
C LYS A 144 12.86 6.98 -8.66
N VAL A 145 12.50 6.39 -7.54
CA VAL A 145 12.67 4.95 -7.28
C VAL A 145 11.83 4.13 -8.26
N LEU A 146 10.55 4.47 -8.42
CA LEU A 146 9.64 3.76 -9.32
C LEU A 146 10.14 3.77 -10.78
N GLN A 147 10.60 4.92 -11.27
CA GLN A 147 11.14 5.07 -12.62
C GLN A 147 12.41 4.25 -12.82
N LYS A 148 13.32 4.25 -11.84
CA LYS A 148 14.54 3.42 -11.89
C LYS A 148 14.20 1.93 -11.98
N PHE A 149 13.27 1.45 -11.17
CA PHE A 149 12.83 0.06 -11.22
C PHE A 149 12.16 -0.28 -12.56
N GLU A 150 11.27 0.57 -13.06
CA GLU A 150 10.59 0.34 -14.34
C GLU A 150 11.58 0.28 -15.51
N ALA A 151 12.60 1.14 -15.52
CA ALA A 151 13.65 1.13 -16.52
C ALA A 151 14.55 -0.12 -16.42
N SER A 152 14.85 -0.57 -15.19
CA SER A 152 15.73 -1.71 -14.96
C SER A 152 15.02 -3.07 -15.21
N PHE A 153 13.69 -3.15 -15.03
CA PHE A 153 12.88 -4.37 -15.15
C PHE A 153 11.76 -4.28 -16.20
N PRO A 154 12.08 -4.09 -17.50
CA PRO A 154 11.07 -3.96 -18.55
C PRO A 154 10.16 -5.20 -18.70
N GLU A 155 10.64 -6.38 -18.29
CA GLU A 155 9.88 -7.63 -18.29
C GLU A 155 8.62 -7.58 -17.41
N TYR A 156 8.57 -6.68 -16.42
CA TYR A 156 7.41 -6.51 -15.51
C TYR A 156 6.52 -5.32 -15.87
N SER A 157 6.60 -4.81 -17.09
CA SER A 157 5.87 -3.60 -17.55
C SER A 157 4.36 -3.60 -17.23
N SER A 158 3.68 -4.74 -17.39
CA SER A 158 2.25 -4.88 -17.04
C SER A 158 2.01 -4.70 -15.53
N ASN A 159 2.90 -5.24 -14.71
CA ASN A 159 2.83 -5.18 -13.26
C ASN A 159 3.14 -3.76 -12.76
N PHE A 160 4.11 -3.07 -13.38
CA PHE A 160 4.36 -1.64 -13.14
C PHE A 160 3.14 -0.79 -13.49
N LEU A 161 2.48 -1.06 -14.61
CA LEU A 161 1.27 -0.36 -15.00
C LEU A 161 0.15 -0.55 -13.96
N GLY A 162 -0.04 -1.78 -13.47
CA GLY A 162 -0.97 -2.08 -12.39
C GLY A 162 -0.63 -1.37 -11.08
N PHE A 163 0.66 -1.31 -10.74
CA PHE A 163 1.17 -0.64 -9.56
C PHE A 163 0.96 0.88 -9.63
N LYS A 164 1.32 1.52 -10.75
CA LYS A 164 1.04 2.94 -11.03
C LYS A 164 -0.45 3.25 -10.91
N ARG A 165 -1.31 2.41 -11.49
CA ARG A 165 -2.76 2.56 -11.39
C ARG A 165 -3.25 2.53 -9.95
N PHE A 166 -2.74 1.60 -9.16
CA PHE A 166 -3.06 1.54 -7.73
C PHE A 166 -2.58 2.78 -6.98
N TYR A 167 -1.36 3.24 -7.24
CA TYR A 167 -0.81 4.46 -6.62
C TYR A 167 -1.68 5.69 -6.93
N ILE A 168 -2.07 5.90 -8.19
CA ILE A 168 -2.96 7.01 -8.58
C ILE A 168 -4.30 6.90 -7.85
N ALA A 169 -4.88 5.69 -7.78
CA ALA A 169 -6.13 5.48 -7.06
C ALA A 169 -6.00 5.84 -5.58
N TYR A 170 -4.87 5.52 -4.97
CA TYR A 170 -4.56 5.86 -3.59
C TYR A 170 -4.45 7.36 -3.37
N LYS A 171 -3.68 8.08 -4.20
CA LYS A 171 -3.51 9.54 -4.08
C LYS A 171 -4.82 10.31 -4.34
N LEU A 172 -5.66 9.81 -5.24
CA LEU A 172 -7.02 10.34 -5.42
C LEU A 172 -7.87 10.12 -4.17
N ALA A 173 -7.89 8.89 -3.64
CA ALA A 173 -8.64 8.56 -2.42
C ALA A 173 -8.17 9.41 -1.21
N GLU A 174 -6.87 9.63 -1.09
CA GLU A 174 -6.26 10.48 -0.06
C GLU A 174 -6.71 11.94 -0.19
N SER A 175 -6.77 12.46 -1.42
CA SER A 175 -7.22 13.83 -1.68
C SER A 175 -8.73 13.99 -1.43
N ILE A 176 -9.52 12.94 -1.67
CA ILE A 176 -10.93 12.90 -1.24
C ILE A 176 -11.04 12.87 0.29
N ALA A 177 -10.21 12.07 0.98
CA ALA A 177 -10.20 11.98 2.44
C ALA A 177 -9.87 13.32 3.11
N ARG A 178 -8.95 14.09 2.51
CA ARG A 178 -8.61 15.46 2.94
C ARG A 178 -9.67 16.51 2.58
N GLY A 179 -10.58 16.18 1.67
CA GLY A 179 -11.56 17.13 1.14
C GLY A 179 -10.97 18.11 0.12
N ASP A 180 -9.81 17.79 -0.48
CA ASP A 180 -9.21 18.54 -1.59
C ASP A 180 -9.91 18.22 -2.93
N VAL A 181 -10.48 17.02 -3.04
CA VAL A 181 -11.28 16.58 -4.20
C VAL A 181 -12.71 16.31 -3.77
N ARG A 182 -13.62 17.16 -4.24
CA ARG A 182 -15.04 17.21 -3.83
C ARG A 182 -16.00 16.91 -4.98
N ASN A 183 -15.53 16.97 -6.22
CA ASN A 183 -16.37 16.78 -7.40
C ASN A 183 -15.59 16.11 -8.54
N ARG A 184 -16.34 15.71 -9.58
CA ARG A 184 -15.79 15.05 -10.77
C ARG A 184 -14.72 15.87 -11.48
N ILE A 185 -14.86 17.19 -11.57
CA ILE A 185 -13.93 18.04 -12.31
C ILE A 185 -12.56 18.01 -11.62
N GLU A 186 -12.53 18.26 -10.32
CA GLU A 186 -11.31 18.18 -9.50
C GLU A 186 -10.67 16.78 -9.56
N LYS A 187 -11.49 15.73 -9.47
CA LYS A 187 -11.04 14.34 -9.58
C LYS A 187 -10.36 14.07 -10.93
N GLU A 188 -11.01 14.43 -12.04
CA GLU A 188 -10.46 14.20 -13.38
C GLU A 188 -9.18 15.01 -13.59
N ALA A 189 -9.15 16.28 -13.15
CA ALA A 189 -7.95 17.11 -13.22
C ALA A 189 -6.77 16.49 -12.44
N LEU A 190 -6.98 16.07 -11.19
CA LEU A 190 -5.93 15.44 -10.39
C LEU A 190 -5.50 14.09 -10.98
N LYS A 191 -6.44 13.29 -11.49
CA LYS A 191 -6.14 12.01 -12.15
C LYS A 191 -5.23 12.23 -13.37
N HIS A 192 -5.55 13.21 -14.21
CA HIS A 192 -4.71 13.56 -15.36
C HIS A 192 -3.33 14.05 -14.93
N ALA A 193 -3.25 14.93 -13.92
CA ALA A 193 -1.97 15.41 -13.39
C ALA A 193 -1.09 14.26 -12.88
N LEU A 194 -1.66 13.30 -12.13
CA LEU A 194 -0.94 12.13 -11.63
C LEU A 194 -0.48 11.20 -12.78
N CYS A 195 -1.31 10.98 -13.80
CA CYS A 195 -0.93 10.21 -14.99
C CYS A 195 0.27 10.85 -15.71
N LEU A 196 0.27 12.18 -15.88
CA LEU A 196 1.38 12.91 -16.49
C LEU A 196 2.66 12.76 -15.67
N ARG A 197 2.59 12.92 -14.35
CA ARG A 197 3.75 12.76 -13.44
C ARG A 197 4.35 11.36 -13.48
N LEU A 198 3.52 10.33 -13.68
CA LEU A 198 3.96 8.93 -13.79
C LEU A 198 4.35 8.52 -15.21
N GLY A 199 4.26 9.44 -16.17
CA GLY A 199 4.65 9.24 -17.57
C GLY A 199 3.74 8.27 -18.34
N THR A 200 2.50 8.04 -17.90
CA THR A 200 1.59 7.12 -18.62
C THR A 200 0.11 7.35 -18.32
N GLU A 201 -0.67 7.62 -19.36
CA GLU A 201 -2.14 7.74 -19.25
C GLU A 201 -2.83 6.38 -19.07
N LYS A 202 -2.20 5.29 -19.52
CA LYS A 202 -2.74 3.91 -19.39
C LYS A 202 -2.91 3.48 -17.92
N ALA A 203 -2.24 4.17 -17.00
CA ALA A 203 -2.36 3.94 -15.57
C ALA A 203 -3.60 4.60 -14.95
N ALA A 204 -4.41 5.36 -15.69
CA ALA A 204 -5.62 5.97 -15.16
C ALA A 204 -6.51 4.93 -14.46
N PRO A 205 -6.81 5.09 -13.14
CA PRO A 205 -7.64 4.15 -12.43
C PRO A 205 -9.12 4.34 -12.76
N PRO A 206 -9.91 3.26 -12.73
CA PRO A 206 -11.36 3.37 -12.76
C PRO A 206 -11.89 3.86 -11.41
N ASP A 207 -13.01 4.59 -11.42
CA ASP A 207 -13.59 5.21 -10.21
C ASP A 207 -13.90 4.18 -9.10
N TRP A 208 -14.30 2.95 -9.47
CA TRP A 208 -14.56 1.90 -8.47
C TRP A 208 -13.31 1.55 -7.65
N LEU A 209 -12.11 1.63 -8.24
CA LEU A 209 -10.87 1.34 -7.53
C LEU A 209 -10.54 2.47 -6.56
N VAL A 210 -10.75 3.72 -6.98
CA VAL A 210 -10.60 4.90 -6.11
C VAL A 210 -11.58 4.81 -4.94
N ARG A 211 -12.84 4.49 -5.20
CA ARG A 211 -13.86 4.28 -4.16
C ARG A 211 -13.46 3.17 -3.19
N GLU A 212 -12.98 2.03 -3.72
CA GLU A 212 -12.59 0.90 -2.88
C GLU A 212 -11.48 1.31 -1.90
N VAL A 213 -10.47 2.05 -2.37
CA VAL A 213 -9.40 2.55 -1.49
C VAL A 213 -9.95 3.60 -0.51
N ALA A 214 -10.71 4.58 -0.99
CA ALA A 214 -11.25 5.65 -0.15
C ALA A 214 -12.11 5.11 0.99
N VAL A 215 -13.06 4.22 0.68
CA VAL A 215 -14.01 3.70 1.67
C VAL A 215 -13.39 2.63 2.56
N LYS A 216 -12.67 1.66 1.99
CA LYS A 216 -12.20 0.50 2.79
C LYS A 216 -10.86 0.72 3.46
N VAL A 217 -9.93 1.39 2.79
CA VAL A 217 -8.55 1.55 3.29
C VAL A 217 -8.40 2.85 4.08
N LEU A 218 -9.04 3.93 3.63
CA LEU A 218 -8.98 5.26 4.25
C LEU A 218 -10.23 5.61 5.07
N ARG A 219 -11.23 4.73 5.12
CA ARG A 219 -12.47 4.90 5.91
C ARG A 219 -13.22 6.20 5.63
N VAL A 220 -13.11 6.70 4.40
CA VAL A 220 -13.89 7.86 3.94
C VAL A 220 -15.37 7.48 3.92
N PRO A 221 -16.27 8.30 4.49
CA PRO A 221 -17.72 8.04 4.42
C PRO A 221 -18.19 7.82 2.98
N GLU A 222 -18.99 6.78 2.74
CA GLU A 222 -19.36 6.37 1.38
C GLU A 222 -20.00 7.48 0.56
N HIS A 223 -20.84 8.31 1.18
CA HIS A 223 -21.48 9.44 0.51
C HIS A 223 -20.44 10.42 -0.05
N ARG A 224 -19.43 10.81 0.75
CA ARG A 224 -18.36 11.71 0.30
C ARG A 224 -17.57 11.12 -0.86
N ALA A 225 -17.21 9.83 -0.75
CA ALA A 225 -16.50 9.16 -1.82
C ALA A 225 -17.33 9.09 -3.12
N ASN A 226 -18.62 8.78 -3.01
CA ASN A 226 -19.52 8.69 -4.17
C ASN A 226 -19.76 10.06 -4.83
N ASP A 227 -19.90 11.12 -4.04
CA ASP A 227 -20.13 12.48 -4.53
C ASP A 227 -18.92 12.98 -5.34
N SER A 228 -17.70 12.84 -4.78
CA SER A 228 -16.45 13.20 -5.46
C SER A 228 -16.20 12.40 -6.74
N LEU A 229 -16.65 11.14 -6.78
CA LEU A 229 -16.51 10.27 -7.94
C LEU A 229 -17.65 10.43 -8.96
N SER A 230 -18.76 11.05 -8.56
CA SER A 230 -20.00 11.17 -9.33
C SER A 230 -20.51 9.81 -9.84
N MET A 231 -20.42 8.77 -8.99
CA MET A 231 -20.91 7.44 -9.36
C MET A 231 -22.43 7.39 -9.40
N SER A 232 -23.00 6.82 -10.46
CA SER A 232 -24.45 6.58 -10.58
C SER A 232 -24.94 5.53 -9.55
N ARG A 233 -26.24 5.57 -9.20
CA ARG A 233 -26.86 4.56 -8.31
C ARG A 233 -26.74 3.12 -8.84
N GLU A 234 -26.61 2.95 -10.15
CA GLU A 234 -26.43 1.64 -10.79
C GLU A 234 -25.00 1.11 -10.60
N GLU A 235 -23.98 1.94 -10.76
CA GLU A 235 -22.58 1.60 -10.48
C GLU A 235 -22.33 1.30 -8.99
N GLN A 236 -23.10 1.93 -8.09
CA GLN A 236 -23.12 1.63 -6.66
C GLN A 236 -23.71 0.24 -6.35
N LYS A 237 -24.76 -0.19 -7.08
CA LYS A 237 -25.46 -1.47 -6.86
C LYS A 237 -24.83 -2.66 -7.60
N HIS A 238 -24.22 -2.44 -8.76
CA HIS A 238 -23.83 -3.51 -9.70
C HIS A 238 -22.79 -4.50 -9.13
N ARG A 239 -22.19 -4.22 -7.96
CA ARG A 239 -21.19 -5.12 -7.33
C ARG A 239 -21.41 -5.46 -5.86
N GLY A 240 -22.43 -4.92 -5.21
CA GLY A 240 -22.96 -5.55 -3.97
C GLY A 240 -23.52 -6.95 -4.27
N GLY A 241 -24.22 -7.10 -5.41
CA GLY A 241 -24.85 -8.36 -5.83
C GLY A 241 -23.97 -9.37 -6.57
N PHE A 242 -22.75 -8.99 -7.01
CA PHE A 242 -21.84 -9.95 -7.67
C PHE A 242 -21.25 -10.96 -6.67
N ARG A 243 -21.23 -10.60 -5.38
CA ARG A 243 -20.80 -11.47 -4.28
C ARG A 243 -21.90 -12.47 -3.90
N GLU A 244 -23.17 -12.05 -3.85
CA GLU A 244 -24.32 -12.91 -3.53
C GLU A 244 -24.62 -13.97 -4.61
N ARG A 245 -24.43 -13.65 -5.90
CA ARG A 245 -24.67 -14.63 -6.98
C ARG A 245 -23.60 -15.72 -7.05
N ARG A 246 -22.38 -15.46 -6.56
CA ARG A 246 -21.29 -16.46 -6.51
C ARG A 246 -21.38 -17.36 -5.28
N THR A 247 -21.79 -16.82 -4.13
CA THR A 247 -22.03 -17.63 -2.92
C THR A 247 -23.26 -18.52 -3.06
N ARG A 248 -24.35 -18.05 -3.71
CA ARG A 248 -25.51 -18.92 -4.00
C ARG A 248 -25.18 -20.06 -4.98
N ARG A 249 -24.43 -19.80 -6.05
CA ARG A 249 -24.03 -20.86 -7.00
C ARG A 249 -23.04 -21.88 -6.42
N ALA A 250 -22.21 -21.50 -5.44
CA ALA A 250 -21.33 -22.44 -4.76
C ALA A 250 -22.09 -23.32 -3.73
N ALA A 251 -23.11 -22.77 -3.07
CA ALA A 251 -23.98 -23.51 -2.16
C ALA A 251 -24.91 -24.49 -2.89
N GLU A 252 -25.40 -24.15 -4.09
CA GLU A 252 -26.27 -25.01 -4.91
C GLU A 252 -25.52 -26.15 -5.62
N GLN A 253 -24.18 -26.13 -5.66
CA GLN A 253 -23.35 -27.19 -6.25
C GLN A 253 -22.72 -28.14 -5.22
N SER A 254 -22.99 -27.89 -3.93
CA SER A 254 -22.41 -28.65 -2.80
C SER A 254 -23.48 -29.36 -1.96
N GLY A 255 -24.71 -29.44 -2.46
CA GLY A 255 -25.86 -30.10 -1.83
C GLY A 255 -26.39 -31.24 -2.67
#